data_AF-A0A8D8B6G6-F1
#
_entry.id   AF-A0A8D8B6G6-F1
#
_cell.length_a   1.000
_cell.length_b   1.000
_cell.length_c   1.000
_cell.angle_alpha   90.00
_cell.angle_beta   90.00
_cell.angle_gamma   90.00
#
_symmetry.space_group_name_H-M   'P 1'
#
loop_
_entity.id
_entity.type
_entity.pdbx_description
1 polymer ?
#
loop_
_entity_poly.entity_id
_entity_poly.type
_entity_poly.pdbx_seq_one_letter_code
_entity_poly.pdbx_strand_id
1 'polypeptide(L)'
;SCTRTPRIIMNKQFGLLLVVFSCAMAAPQRRPVAANGSAGGGASKGGPESTATIVRQEQQLNADGSYNFLYETSNGIRAAESGSVPEGTLANGEFSYTAPEGDKIALAYVADQGGFQPQGAHLPVEPPAPEHVIKSLEDIRANPPKDFKDFNAAFLDAVIARLRALQG
;
A
#
# COMPACT_ATOMS: atom_id res chain seq x y z
N SER A 1 33.78 2.40 61.20
CA SER A 1 32.74 1.94 60.26
C SER A 1 32.04 3.15 59.68
N CYS A 2 32.17 3.51 58.41
CA CYS A 2 31.63 2.80 57.23
C CYS A 2 30.10 2.59 57.42
N THR A 3 29.16 3.05 56.58
CA THR A 3 29.24 3.27 55.12
C THR A 3 28.05 4.11 54.62
N ARG A 4 28.38 5.15 53.86
CA ARG A 4 27.79 5.63 52.57
C ARG A 4 26.36 5.19 52.16
N THR A 5 25.58 6.20 51.78
CA THR A 5 24.37 6.24 50.92
C THR A 5 24.40 5.27 49.73
N PRO A 6 23.20 4.85 49.24
CA PRO A 6 22.92 5.14 47.84
C PRO A 6 21.52 5.73 47.56
N ARG A 7 21.52 6.72 46.65
CA ARG A 7 20.38 7.27 45.93
C ARG A 7 19.65 6.15 45.19
N ILE A 8 18.35 5.96 45.48
CA ILE A 8 17.46 5.21 44.60
C ILE A 8 16.86 6.18 43.59
N ILE A 9 16.96 5.73 42.35
CA ILE A 9 16.72 6.43 41.10
C ILE A 9 15.25 6.75 40.93
N MET A 10 15.03 7.99 40.51
CA MET A 10 13.88 8.58 39.84
C MET A 10 13.07 7.56 39.00
N ASN A 11 11.78 7.38 39.30
CA ASN A 11 10.75 7.22 38.26
C ASN A 11 9.38 7.66 38.81
N LYS A 12 9.19 8.98 38.90
CA LYS A 12 7.91 9.57 39.30
C LYS A 12 6.91 9.41 38.15
N GLN A 13 6.12 8.35 38.25
CA GLN A 13 4.70 8.43 37.95
C GLN A 13 4.10 9.65 38.68
N PHE A 14 3.00 10.17 38.14
CA PHE A 14 2.16 11.28 38.63
C PHE A 14 2.53 12.69 38.13
N GLY A 15 2.03 12.98 36.92
CA GLY A 15 1.69 14.32 36.45
C GLY A 15 0.24 14.31 35.93
N LEU A 16 -0.69 14.54 36.86
CA LEU A 16 -2.13 14.70 36.70
C LEU A 16 -2.46 16.00 35.93
N LEU A 17 -3.26 15.96 34.85
CA LEU A 17 -4.34 16.94 34.64
C LEU A 17 -5.37 16.51 33.57
N LEU A 18 -6.63 16.66 33.95
CA LEU A 18 -7.88 16.40 33.23
C LEU A 18 -8.02 17.12 31.88
N VAL A 19 -8.41 16.38 30.83
CA VAL A 19 -9.34 16.88 29.80
C VAL A 19 -10.43 15.84 29.57
N VAL A 20 -11.51 16.02 30.33
CA VAL A 20 -12.92 15.83 30.00
C VAL A 20 -13.28 14.70 29.01
N PHE A 21 -13.76 13.63 29.63
CA PHE A 21 -14.79 12.71 29.15
C PHE A 21 -15.88 13.43 28.35
N SER A 22 -15.86 13.33 27.02
CA SER A 22 -17.06 13.51 26.20
C SER A 22 -17.28 12.25 25.39
N CYS A 23 -17.83 11.26 26.09
CA CYS A 23 -18.52 10.15 25.47
C CYS A 23 -19.77 10.75 24.81
N ALA A 24 -19.69 11.05 23.51
CA ALA A 24 -20.86 11.32 22.71
C ALA A 24 -21.67 10.02 22.63
N MET A 25 -22.61 9.87 23.56
CA MET A 25 -23.71 8.94 23.46
C MET A 25 -24.48 9.26 22.17
N ALA A 26 -24.14 8.59 21.08
CA ALA A 26 -25.01 8.53 19.91
C ALA A 26 -26.21 7.66 20.30
N ALA A 27 -27.25 8.30 20.82
CA ALA A 27 -28.53 7.66 21.06
C ALA A 27 -29.06 7.02 19.76
N PRO A 28 -29.64 5.81 19.81
CA PRO A 28 -30.29 5.21 18.64
C PRO A 28 -31.51 6.06 18.29
N GLN A 29 -31.45 6.81 17.20
CA GLN A 29 -32.64 7.50 16.69
C GLN A 29 -33.61 6.47 16.12
N ARG A 30 -34.54 6.01 16.95
CA ARG A 30 -35.81 5.44 16.48
C ARG A 30 -36.58 6.56 15.78
N ARG A 31 -36.44 6.66 14.46
CA ARG A 31 -37.38 7.43 13.65
C ARG A 31 -38.74 6.70 13.68
N PRO A 32 -39.84 7.38 14.04
CA PRO A 32 -41.16 6.80 13.91
C PRO A 32 -41.47 6.55 12.42
N VAL A 33 -41.97 5.35 12.14
CA VAL A 33 -42.48 4.91 10.85
C VAL A 33 -43.65 5.80 10.42
N ALA A 34 -43.50 6.46 9.27
CA ALA A 34 -44.62 6.88 8.45
C ALA A 34 -44.78 5.83 7.34
N ALA A 35 -45.87 5.08 7.41
CA ALA A 35 -46.25 4.09 6.42
C ALA A 35 -46.64 4.79 5.11
N ASN A 36 -46.05 4.35 3.99
CA ASN A 36 -46.71 4.35 2.69
C ASN A 36 -45.95 3.46 1.71
N GLY A 37 -46.65 2.42 1.22
CA GLY A 37 -46.51 1.96 -0.17
C GLY A 37 -45.48 0.89 -0.49
N SER A 38 -45.97 -0.35 -0.52
CA SER A 38 -45.88 -1.26 -1.68
C SER A 38 -44.53 -1.87 -2.09
N ALA A 39 -44.46 -3.18 -1.84
CA ALA A 39 -44.06 -4.23 -2.76
C ALA A 39 -42.70 -4.14 -3.47
N GLY A 40 -41.81 -5.05 -3.09
CA GLY A 40 -40.61 -5.34 -3.86
C GLY A 40 -39.64 -6.23 -3.08
N GLY A 41 -40.11 -7.40 -2.65
CA GLY A 41 -39.24 -8.46 -2.16
C GLY A 41 -38.34 -8.96 -3.28
N GLY A 42 -37.23 -8.26 -3.50
CA GLY A 42 -36.08 -8.74 -4.23
C GLY A 42 -35.01 -9.10 -3.22
N ALA A 43 -35.15 -10.23 -2.54
CA ALA A 43 -33.99 -10.89 -1.96
C ALA A 43 -33.06 -11.17 -3.14
N SER A 44 -32.01 -10.36 -3.29
CA SER A 44 -30.88 -10.79 -4.11
C SER A 44 -30.48 -12.13 -3.53
N LYS A 45 -30.72 -13.20 -4.29
CA LYS A 45 -30.12 -14.50 -3.98
C LYS A 45 -28.64 -14.23 -4.03
N GLY A 46 -28.07 -14.06 -2.85
CA GLY A 46 -26.66 -13.84 -2.70
C GLY A 46 -25.91 -14.95 -3.40
N GLY A 47 -25.23 -14.61 -4.50
CA GLY A 47 -24.30 -15.53 -5.14
C GLY A 47 -23.15 -15.87 -4.19
N PRO A 48 -22.30 -16.84 -4.54
CA PRO A 48 -21.14 -17.23 -3.72
C PRO A 48 -20.27 -16.03 -3.28
N GLU A 49 -20.22 -14.97 -4.08
CA GLU A 49 -19.59 -13.68 -3.78
C GLU A 49 -20.12 -12.98 -2.52
N SER A 50 -21.43 -13.05 -2.28
CA SER A 50 -22.06 -12.38 -1.13
C SER A 50 -21.94 -13.14 0.18
N THR A 51 -21.53 -14.42 0.11
CA THR A 51 -21.33 -15.31 1.25
C THR A 51 -19.84 -15.59 1.51
N ALA A 52 -18.95 -14.85 0.85
CA ALA A 52 -17.51 -15.05 0.98
C ALA A 52 -17.04 -14.86 2.42
N THR A 53 -16.19 -15.77 2.90
CA THR A 53 -15.60 -15.72 4.24
C THR A 53 -14.08 -15.61 4.16
N ILE A 54 -13.45 -15.09 5.21
CA ILE A 54 -11.99 -15.06 5.30
C ILE A 54 -11.50 -16.48 5.62
N VAL A 55 -10.67 -17.05 4.75
CA VAL A 55 -10.07 -18.39 4.93
C VAL A 55 -8.68 -18.32 5.53
N ARG A 56 -7.96 -17.21 5.32
CA ARG A 56 -6.64 -16.96 5.89
C ARG A 56 -6.50 -15.49 6.22
N GLN A 57 -5.94 -15.19 7.38
CA GLN A 57 -5.58 -13.84 7.78
C GLN A 57 -4.31 -13.88 8.60
N GLU A 58 -3.32 -13.11 8.17
CA GLU A 58 -2.05 -12.93 8.86
C GLU A 58 -1.79 -11.44 9.01
N GLN A 59 -1.41 -11.05 10.22
CA GLN A 59 -1.02 -9.69 10.51
C GLN A 59 0.12 -9.74 11.50
N GLN A 60 1.29 -9.32 11.04
CA GLN A 60 2.51 -9.29 11.84
C GLN A 60 3.03 -7.87 11.86
N LEU A 61 3.16 -7.32 13.06
CA LEU A 61 3.77 -6.03 13.31
C LEU A 61 5.05 -6.28 14.11
N ASN A 62 6.18 -5.87 13.56
CA ASN A 62 7.48 -6.05 14.19
C ASN A 62 7.89 -4.77 14.93
N ALA A 63 8.73 -4.93 15.96
CA ALA A 63 9.18 -3.82 16.79
C ALA A 63 10.10 -2.83 16.05
N ASP A 64 10.70 -3.25 14.93
CA ASP A 64 11.51 -2.43 14.04
C ASP A 64 10.68 -1.55 13.09
N GLY A 65 9.34 -1.62 13.17
CA GLY A 65 8.43 -0.90 12.31
C GLY A 65 8.13 -1.59 10.98
N SER A 66 8.75 -2.75 10.71
CA SER A 66 8.35 -3.59 9.59
C SER A 66 7.02 -4.29 9.88
N TYR A 67 6.27 -4.58 8.82
CA TYR A 67 4.98 -5.26 8.94
C TYR A 67 4.75 -6.19 7.77
N ASN A 68 3.89 -7.19 8.02
CA ASN A 68 3.38 -8.10 7.01
C ASN A 68 1.88 -8.26 7.23
N PHE A 69 1.13 -8.25 6.14
CA PHE A 69 -0.30 -8.45 6.12
C PHE A 69 -0.63 -9.41 4.98
N LEU A 70 -1.53 -10.34 5.23
CA LEU A 70 -2.09 -11.21 4.20
C LEU A 70 -3.52 -11.55 4.57
N TYR A 71 -4.42 -11.52 3.60
CA TYR A 71 -5.73 -12.11 3.75
C TYR A 71 -6.15 -12.84 2.48
N GLU A 72 -6.90 -13.90 2.67
CA GLU A 72 -7.51 -14.69 1.61
C GLU A 72 -8.97 -14.95 1.98
N THR A 73 -9.81 -14.94 0.95
CA THR A 73 -11.25 -15.15 1.06
C THR A 73 -11.66 -16.41 0.30
N SER A 74 -12.79 -17.00 0.66
CA SER A 74 -13.30 -18.24 0.07
C SER A 74 -13.69 -18.11 -1.40
N ASN A 75 -13.94 -16.90 -1.91
CA ASN A 75 -14.21 -16.62 -3.32
C ASN A 75 -12.92 -16.29 -4.12
N GLY A 76 -11.74 -16.44 -3.51
CA GLY A 76 -10.46 -16.29 -4.21
C GLY A 76 -9.90 -14.88 -4.26
N ILE A 77 -10.45 -13.92 -3.50
CA ILE A 77 -9.77 -12.64 -3.26
C ILE A 77 -8.60 -12.90 -2.33
N ARG A 78 -7.42 -12.43 -2.73
CA ARG A 78 -6.19 -12.45 -1.93
C ARG A 78 -5.53 -11.09 -1.99
N ALA A 79 -5.12 -10.58 -0.84
CA ALA A 79 -4.15 -9.49 -0.79
C ALA A 79 -3.03 -9.83 0.17
N ALA A 80 -1.80 -9.44 -0.16
CA ALA A 80 -0.69 -9.47 0.75
C ALA A 80 0.14 -8.19 0.60
N GLU A 81 0.68 -7.70 1.70
CA GLU A 81 1.55 -6.53 1.72
C GLU A 81 2.64 -6.74 2.77
N SER A 82 3.88 -6.40 2.43
CA SER A 82 4.97 -6.28 3.39
C SER A 82 5.61 -4.91 3.25
N GLY A 83 5.95 -4.30 4.38
CA GLY A 83 6.57 -2.98 4.41
C GLY A 83 7.66 -2.88 5.45
N SER A 84 8.61 -1.98 5.21
CA SER A 84 9.67 -1.63 6.15
C SER A 84 9.98 -0.13 6.10
N VAL A 85 10.49 0.39 7.23
CA VAL A 85 10.78 1.81 7.44
C VAL A 85 12.28 2.18 7.54
N PRO A 86 13.29 1.27 7.51
CA PRO A 86 14.64 1.60 7.99
C PRO A 86 15.38 2.72 7.21
N GLU A 87 15.07 2.99 5.93
CA GLU A 87 15.67 4.10 5.16
C GLU A 87 14.67 4.84 4.24
N GLY A 88 13.38 4.74 4.56
CA GLY A 88 12.27 5.25 3.74
C GLY A 88 11.11 4.28 3.75
N THR A 89 9.90 4.76 3.42
CA THR A 89 8.74 3.89 3.30
C THR A 89 8.89 3.06 2.03
N LEU A 90 9.17 1.77 2.19
CA LEU A 90 9.10 0.78 1.11
C LEU A 90 8.04 -0.25 1.47
N ALA A 91 7.00 -0.36 0.66
CA ALA A 91 5.99 -1.40 0.75
C ALA A 91 5.85 -2.14 -0.58
N ASN A 92 5.79 -3.46 -0.52
CA ASN A 92 5.52 -4.32 -1.65
C ASN A 92 4.21 -5.04 -1.38
N GLY A 93 3.29 -5.03 -2.33
CA GLY A 93 2.03 -5.74 -2.18
C GLY A 93 1.57 -6.43 -3.45
N GLU A 94 0.70 -7.42 -3.24
CA GLU A 94 -0.01 -8.16 -4.25
C GLU A 94 -1.51 -8.16 -3.93
N PHE A 95 -2.32 -8.02 -4.97
CA PHE A 95 -3.76 -8.16 -4.91
C PHE A 95 -4.23 -9.02 -6.07
N SER A 96 -5.10 -9.98 -5.81
CA SER A 96 -5.71 -10.78 -6.87
C SER A 96 -7.16 -11.12 -6.53
N TYR A 97 -7.98 -11.23 -7.56
CA TYR A 97 -9.38 -11.65 -7.46
C TYR A 97 -9.76 -12.45 -8.71
N THR A 98 -10.81 -13.25 -8.59
CA THR A 98 -11.40 -13.97 -9.73
C THR A 98 -12.48 -13.09 -10.34
N ALA A 99 -12.37 -12.78 -11.62
CA ALA A 99 -13.40 -12.05 -12.34
C ALA A 99 -14.67 -12.91 -12.50
N PRO A 100 -15.86 -12.31 -12.68
CA PRO A 100 -17.10 -13.03 -12.94
C PRO A 100 -17.02 -14.02 -14.12
N GLU A 101 -16.11 -13.76 -15.07
CA GLU A 101 -15.84 -14.57 -16.25
C GLU A 101 -14.96 -15.80 -15.96
N GLY A 102 -14.37 -15.89 -14.76
CA GLY A 102 -13.49 -16.98 -14.30
C GLY A 102 -12.00 -16.67 -14.42
N ASP A 103 -11.63 -15.54 -15.05
CA ASP A 103 -10.24 -15.14 -15.20
C ASP A 103 -9.67 -14.59 -13.89
N LYS A 104 -8.48 -15.04 -13.50
CA LYS A 104 -7.79 -14.50 -12.32
C LYS A 104 -7.09 -13.20 -12.68
N ILE A 105 -7.56 -12.10 -12.13
CA ILE A 105 -6.93 -10.78 -12.26
C ILE A 105 -5.96 -10.60 -11.09
N ALA A 106 -4.72 -10.25 -11.41
CA ALA A 106 -3.68 -9.98 -10.43
C ALA A 106 -3.02 -8.62 -10.66
N LEU A 107 -2.60 -8.02 -9.56
CA LEU A 107 -1.93 -6.74 -9.44
C LEU A 107 -0.78 -6.92 -8.44
N ALA A 108 0.42 -6.49 -8.80
CA ALA A 108 1.53 -6.29 -7.87
C ALA A 108 1.86 -4.79 -7.82
N TYR A 109 2.39 -4.30 -6.71
CA TYR A 109 2.85 -2.92 -6.62
C TYR A 109 4.07 -2.79 -5.72
N VAL A 110 4.84 -1.75 -6.03
CA VAL A 110 5.90 -1.24 -5.16
C VAL A 110 5.53 0.19 -4.80
N ALA A 111 5.50 0.50 -3.51
CA ALA A 111 5.29 1.83 -2.97
C ALA A 111 6.59 2.27 -2.30
N ASP A 112 7.27 3.24 -2.90
CA ASP A 112 8.52 3.81 -2.41
C ASP A 112 8.48 5.35 -2.44
N GLN A 113 9.64 6.01 -2.33
CA GLN A 113 9.77 7.47 -2.46
C GLN A 113 9.30 7.99 -3.83
N GLY A 114 9.29 7.14 -4.86
CA GLY A 114 8.74 7.43 -6.19
C GLY A 114 7.22 7.27 -6.28
N GLY A 115 6.54 6.93 -5.18
CA GLY A 115 5.10 6.75 -5.11
C GLY A 115 4.67 5.31 -5.37
N PHE A 116 3.39 5.14 -5.73
CA PHE A 116 2.77 3.84 -5.99
C PHE A 116 2.96 3.41 -7.44
N GLN A 117 3.63 2.27 -7.66
CA GLN A 117 3.98 1.75 -8.98
C GLN A 117 3.27 0.40 -9.21
N PRO A 118 2.03 0.39 -9.73
CA PRO A 118 1.26 -0.83 -9.96
C PRO A 118 1.67 -1.54 -11.26
N GLN A 119 1.65 -2.87 -11.23
CA GLN A 119 1.97 -3.76 -12.34
C GLN A 119 0.92 -4.86 -12.42
N GLY A 120 0.26 -5.00 -13.56
CA GLY A 120 -0.75 -6.03 -13.76
C GLY A 120 -1.15 -6.12 -15.23
N ALA A 121 -1.47 -7.33 -15.71
CA ALA A 121 -1.81 -7.57 -17.11
C ALA A 121 -3.08 -6.83 -17.59
N HIS A 122 -3.92 -6.40 -16.64
CA HIS A 122 -5.17 -5.68 -16.88
C HIS A 122 -5.00 -4.16 -16.85
N LEU A 123 -3.83 -3.65 -16.45
CA LEU A 123 -3.58 -2.22 -16.42
C LEU A 123 -3.26 -1.72 -17.83
N PRO A 124 -3.70 -0.50 -18.19
CA PRO A 124 -3.22 0.17 -19.39
C PRO A 124 -1.69 0.27 -19.33
N VAL A 125 -1.00 -0.44 -20.22
CA VAL A 125 0.45 -0.32 -20.34
C VAL A 125 0.73 1.00 -21.02
N GLU A 126 1.67 1.79 -20.47
CA GLU A 126 2.11 3.02 -21.10
C GLU A 126 2.61 2.70 -22.52
N PRO A 127 2.21 3.49 -23.53
CA PRO A 127 2.74 3.29 -24.87
C PRO A 127 4.27 3.40 -24.82
N PRO A 128 5.00 2.59 -25.60
CA PRO A 128 6.46 2.59 -25.59
C PRO A 128 7.01 4.01 -25.78
N ALA A 129 8.11 4.31 -25.10
CA ALA A 129 8.76 5.60 -25.23
C ALA A 129 9.03 5.90 -26.73
N PRO A 130 8.73 7.12 -27.22
CA PRO A 130 9.00 7.45 -28.61
C PRO A 130 10.48 7.30 -28.96
N GLU A 131 10.80 6.77 -30.14
CA GLU A 131 12.19 6.53 -30.57
C GLU A 131 13.08 7.78 -30.48
N HIS A 132 12.51 8.97 -30.71
CA HIS A 132 13.26 10.23 -30.63
C HIS A 132 13.78 10.53 -29.22
N VAL A 133 13.11 10.04 -28.16
CA VAL A 133 13.57 10.19 -26.78
C VAL A 133 14.82 9.35 -26.55
N ILE A 134 14.81 8.08 -26.98
CA ILE A 134 15.96 7.20 -26.87
C ILE A 134 17.13 7.76 -27.68
N LYS A 135 16.86 8.22 -28.91
CA LYS A 135 17.89 8.86 -29.76
C LYS A 135 18.49 10.09 -29.09
N SER A 136 17.67 10.95 -28.51
CA SER A 136 18.15 12.15 -27.80
C SER A 136 19.03 11.78 -26.60
N LEU A 137 18.69 10.73 -25.86
CA LEU A 137 19.50 10.23 -24.75
C LEU A 137 20.81 9.59 -25.21
N GLU A 138 20.81 8.90 -26.35
CA GLU A 138 22.02 8.38 -27.00
C GLU A 138 22.94 9.50 -27.48
N ASP A 139 22.39 10.57 -28.04
CA ASP A 139 23.16 11.73 -28.46
C ASP A 139 23.81 12.43 -27.25
N ILE A 140 23.09 12.55 -26.13
CA ILE A 140 23.64 13.05 -24.85
C ILE A 140 24.73 12.10 -24.32
N ARG A 141 24.56 10.78 -24.45
CA ARG A 141 25.58 9.80 -24.05
C ARG A 141 26.84 9.92 -24.91
N ALA A 142 26.69 10.11 -26.22
CA ALA A 142 27.79 10.24 -27.17
C ALA A 142 28.52 11.58 -27.03
N ASN A 143 27.83 12.63 -26.61
CA ASN A 143 28.39 13.96 -26.38
C ASN A 143 27.93 14.54 -25.01
N PRO A 144 28.51 14.06 -23.90
CA PRO A 144 28.06 14.44 -22.57
C PRO A 144 28.31 15.94 -22.29
N PRO A 145 27.46 16.59 -21.47
CA PRO A 145 27.66 17.97 -21.07
C PRO A 145 29.01 18.16 -20.34
N LYS A 146 29.83 19.09 -20.83
CA LYS A 146 31.19 19.31 -20.30
C LYS A 146 31.21 20.18 -19.04
N ASP A 147 30.20 21.03 -18.87
CA ASP A 147 30.13 21.99 -17.77
C ASP A 147 29.32 21.46 -16.57
N PHE A 148 28.74 20.26 -16.69
CA PHE A 148 27.93 19.65 -15.64
C PHE A 148 28.76 18.65 -14.84
N LYS A 149 29.30 19.12 -13.71
CA LYS A 149 30.22 18.35 -12.85
C LYS A 149 29.61 17.06 -12.29
N ASP A 150 28.29 17.02 -12.18
CA ASP A 150 27.54 15.91 -11.58
C ASP A 150 26.85 15.02 -12.63
N PHE A 151 27.36 15.03 -13.88
CA PHE A 151 26.78 14.19 -14.93
C PHE A 151 27.02 12.71 -14.62
N ASN A 152 25.93 11.96 -14.45
CA ASN A 152 25.98 10.54 -14.13
C ASN A 152 25.74 9.69 -15.40
N ALA A 153 26.84 9.30 -16.06
CA ALA A 153 26.78 8.44 -17.24
C ALA A 153 26.18 7.06 -16.95
N ALA A 154 26.42 6.51 -15.75
CA ALA A 154 25.90 5.19 -15.36
C ALA A 154 24.37 5.22 -15.21
N PHE A 155 23.82 6.31 -14.68
CA PHE A 155 22.38 6.52 -14.60
C PHE A 155 21.76 6.62 -16.01
N LEU A 156 22.37 7.41 -16.90
CA LEU A 156 21.88 7.54 -18.28
C LEU A 156 21.86 6.19 -19.01
N ASP A 157 22.89 5.38 -18.83
CA ASP A 157 22.96 4.02 -19.39
C ASP A 157 21.84 3.11 -18.87
N ALA A 158 21.55 3.18 -17.56
CA ALA A 158 20.44 2.44 -16.95
C ALA A 158 19.07 2.91 -17.49
N VAL A 159 18.89 4.21 -17.70
CA VAL A 159 17.66 4.77 -18.30
C VAL A 159 17.48 4.31 -19.74
N ILE A 160 18.52 4.39 -20.57
CA ILE A 160 18.48 3.91 -21.97
C ILE A 160 18.15 2.41 -22.01
N ALA A 161 18.74 1.61 -21.13
CA ALA A 161 18.45 0.18 -21.04
C ALA A 161 16.99 -0.09 -20.65
N ARG A 162 16.45 0.63 -19.65
CA ARG A 162 15.04 0.52 -19.25
C ARG A 162 14.08 0.93 -20.37
N LEU A 163 14.35 2.03 -21.06
CA LEU A 163 13.48 2.51 -22.14
C LEU A 163 13.45 1.54 -23.33
N ARG A 164 14.59 0.93 -23.69
CA ARG A 164 14.63 -0.13 -24.70
C ARG A 164 13.89 -1.39 -24.26
N ALA A 165 13.93 -1.74 -22.98
CA ALA A 165 13.19 -2.88 -22.43
C ALA A 165 11.66 -2.68 -22.45
N LEU A 166 11.16 -1.44 -22.61
CA LEU A 166 9.73 -1.15 -22.79
C LEU A 166 9.30 -1.16 -24.26
N GLN A 167 10.24 -1.23 -25.21
CA GLN A 167 9.97 -1.26 -26.65
C GLN A 167 9.91 -2.69 -27.23
N GLY A 168 10.11 -3.73 -26.41
CA GLY A 168 10.03 -5.14 -26.78
C GLY A 168 9.26 -5.96 -25.75
#